data_AF-A0A7C5PJA4-F1
#
_entry.id   AF-A0A7C5PJA4-F1
#
_cell.length_a   1.000
_cell.length_b   1.000
_cell.length_c   1.000
_cell.angle_alpha   90.00
_cell.angle_beta   90.00
_cell.angle_gamma   90.00
#
_symmetry.space_group_name_H-M   'P 1'
#
loop_
_entity.id
_entity.type
_entity.pdbx_description
1 polymer ?
#
loop_
_entity_poly.entity_id
_entity_poly.type
_entity_poly.pdbx_seq_one_letter_code
_entity_poly.pdbx_strand_id
1 'polypeptide(L)'
;MKHAILALLFLSLSCAAPPRGPLEVSGIYPALAVSNSSGECGIGAVVPWAGRLWFVTYGPHKPWGSDDKLYELSPSLELRARPESVGGTPADRMIHDETDQLVIGPYFIDRTGRVRAVPPALMPGRLTAAARHLFDPTRKLYIATMEEGLYEVDARTLAVREIFPDGNTIG
;
A
#
# COMPACT_ATOMS: atom_id res chain seq x y z
N MET A 1 19.02 74.44 -12.95
CA MET A 1 19.87 73.23 -13.09
C MET A 1 19.28 72.13 -12.20
N LYS A 2 19.01 70.97 -12.80
CA LYS A 2 18.13 69.89 -12.32
C LYS A 2 18.65 69.27 -11.01
N HIS A 3 17.79 69.16 -10.00
CA HIS A 3 18.07 68.43 -8.76
C HIS A 3 17.83 66.94 -9.02
N ALA A 4 18.90 66.16 -9.10
CA ALA A 4 18.83 64.71 -9.22
C ALA A 4 18.68 64.10 -7.83
N ILE A 5 17.48 63.61 -7.52
CA ILE A 5 17.20 62.82 -6.31
C ILE A 5 17.70 61.39 -6.59
N LEU A 6 18.77 60.99 -5.93
CA LEU A 6 19.31 59.63 -5.96
C LEU A 6 18.50 58.77 -4.96
N ALA A 7 17.55 57.99 -5.46
CA ALA A 7 16.81 57.03 -4.66
C ALA A 7 17.68 55.78 -4.41
N LEU A 8 18.15 55.59 -3.17
CA LEU A 8 18.77 54.34 -2.73
C LEU A 8 17.68 53.26 -2.60
N LEU A 9 17.65 52.32 -3.54
CA LEU A 9 16.91 51.07 -3.39
C LEU A 9 17.63 50.19 -2.34
N PHE A 10 17.06 50.09 -1.14
CA PHE A 10 17.45 49.06 -0.19
C PHE A 10 16.87 47.72 -0.65
N LEU A 11 17.70 46.89 -1.28
CA LEU A 11 17.36 45.50 -1.61
C LEU A 11 17.40 44.70 -0.30
N SER A 12 16.24 44.49 0.32
CA SER A 12 16.10 43.59 1.46
C SER A 12 16.34 42.16 1.01
N LEU A 13 17.53 41.61 1.30
CA LEU A 13 17.77 40.18 1.26
C LEU A 13 16.91 39.53 2.35
N SER A 14 15.70 39.10 2.00
CA SER A 14 14.96 38.14 2.82
C SER A 14 15.76 36.84 2.86
N CYS A 15 16.38 36.57 4.00
CA CYS A 15 16.94 35.27 4.31
C CYS A 15 15.78 34.27 4.36
N ALA A 16 15.54 33.55 3.26
CA ALA A 16 14.57 32.46 3.25
C ALA A 16 15.09 31.37 4.18
N ALA A 17 14.35 31.08 5.25
CA ALA A 17 14.66 29.96 6.12
C ALA A 17 14.72 28.68 5.27
N PRO A 18 15.70 27.78 5.50
CA PRO A 18 15.74 26.52 4.76
C PRO A 18 14.40 25.80 4.95
N PRO A 19 13.88 25.15 3.90
CA PRO A 19 12.63 24.42 3.99
C PRO A 19 12.73 23.43 5.15
N ARG A 20 11.88 23.60 6.16
CA ARG A 20 11.78 22.63 7.26
C ARG A 20 11.24 21.34 6.65
N GLY A 21 11.91 20.23 6.94
CA GLY A 21 11.37 18.91 6.65
C GLY A 21 10.04 18.67 7.36
N PRO A 22 9.38 17.52 7.12
CA PRO A 22 8.15 17.15 7.80
C PRO A 22 8.30 17.26 9.33
N LEU A 23 7.22 17.62 10.02
CA LEU A 23 7.20 17.70 11.48
C LEU A 23 7.63 16.35 12.06
N GLU A 24 8.70 16.37 12.85
CA GLU A 24 9.24 15.22 13.56
C GLU A 24 9.28 15.53 15.05
N VAL A 25 8.72 14.64 15.86
CA VAL A 25 8.75 14.74 17.33
C VAL A 25 9.24 13.40 17.87
N SER A 26 10.50 13.35 18.33
CA SER A 26 11.12 12.12 18.87
C SER A 26 11.06 10.92 17.91
N GLY A 27 11.32 11.14 16.61
CA GLY A 27 11.25 10.08 15.58
C GLY A 27 9.83 9.73 15.12
N ILE A 28 8.81 10.41 15.63
CA ILE A 28 7.42 10.27 15.17
C ILE A 28 7.15 11.34 14.14
N TYR A 29 6.54 10.95 13.02
CA TYR A 29 6.03 11.85 11.99
C TYR A 29 4.49 11.88 12.04
N PRO A 30 3.86 12.82 12.76
CA PRO A 30 2.41 12.82 12.94
C PRO A 30 1.63 12.91 11.63
N ALA A 31 2.23 13.52 10.59
CA ALA A 31 1.64 13.63 9.27
C ALA A 31 1.50 12.28 8.52
N LEU A 32 2.16 11.22 8.99
CA LEU A 32 2.07 9.86 8.42
C LEU A 32 1.01 8.99 9.10
N ALA A 33 0.25 9.54 10.05
CA ALA A 33 -0.83 8.80 10.71
C ALA A 33 -1.93 8.40 9.69
N VAL A 34 -2.45 7.19 9.86
CA VAL A 34 -3.53 6.62 9.03
C VAL A 34 -4.66 6.11 9.92
N SER A 35 -5.88 6.10 9.38
CA SER A 35 -7.09 5.66 10.09
C SER A 35 -8.11 5.11 9.10
N ASN A 36 -9.03 4.28 9.61
CA ASN A 36 -10.21 3.80 8.90
C ASN A 36 -11.48 4.07 9.73
N SER A 37 -12.65 3.69 9.24
CA SER A 37 -13.93 3.82 9.97
C SER A 37 -14.28 2.61 10.86
N SER A 38 -13.40 1.61 10.94
CA SER A 38 -13.63 0.40 11.72
C SER A 38 -13.26 0.59 13.20
N GLY A 39 -13.63 -0.36 14.05
CA GLY A 39 -13.22 -0.39 15.47
C GLY A 39 -11.76 -0.79 15.70
N GLU A 40 -11.04 -1.15 14.64
CA GLU A 40 -9.62 -1.49 14.61
C GLU A 40 -9.02 -0.95 13.32
N CYS A 41 -7.82 -0.38 13.41
CA CYS A 41 -7.03 0.09 12.28
C CYS A 41 -5.57 -0.36 12.47
N GLY A 42 -5.30 -1.62 12.10
CA GLY A 42 -3.96 -2.20 12.19
C GLY A 42 -3.15 -1.99 10.91
N ILE A 43 -1.83 -2.18 10.98
CA ILE A 43 -0.95 -2.25 9.81
C ILE A 43 -0.66 -3.73 9.52
N GLY A 44 -1.17 -4.24 8.40
CA GLY A 44 -1.13 -5.68 8.09
C GLY A 44 0.19 -6.15 7.49
N ALA A 45 0.77 -5.32 6.62
CA ALA A 45 2.04 -5.60 5.97
C ALA A 45 2.80 -4.29 5.73
N VAL A 46 4.13 -4.38 5.76
CA VAL A 46 5.04 -3.28 5.43
C VAL A 46 6.19 -3.85 4.59
N VAL A 47 6.40 -3.33 3.39
CA VAL A 47 7.41 -3.87 2.45
C VAL A 47 8.11 -2.75 1.67
N PRO A 48 9.45 -2.69 1.68
CA PRO A 48 10.20 -1.84 0.76
C PRO A 48 10.18 -2.46 -0.65
N TRP A 49 9.68 -1.73 -1.64
CA TRP A 49 9.59 -2.18 -3.02
C TRP A 49 9.55 -1.00 -4.00
N ALA A 50 10.18 -1.15 -5.17
CA ALA A 50 10.20 -0.11 -6.22
C ALA A 50 10.65 1.28 -5.71
N GLY A 51 11.62 1.31 -4.78
CA GLY A 51 12.17 2.54 -4.20
C GLY A 51 11.26 3.26 -3.18
N ARG A 52 10.23 2.56 -2.69
CA ARG A 52 9.19 3.12 -1.82
C ARG A 52 8.83 2.13 -0.71
N LEU A 53 8.19 2.60 0.35
CA LEU A 53 7.62 1.74 1.38
C LEU A 53 6.13 1.57 1.12
N TRP A 54 5.68 0.32 1.01
CA TRP A 54 4.29 -0.04 0.79
C TRP A 54 3.71 -0.66 2.04
N PHE A 55 2.50 -0.28 2.41
CA PHE A 55 1.82 -0.88 3.55
C PHE A 55 0.31 -0.82 3.40
N VAL A 56 -0.39 -1.65 4.15
CA VAL A 56 -1.86 -1.71 4.16
C VAL A 56 -2.38 -1.48 5.57
N THR A 57 -3.47 -0.72 5.68
CA THR A 57 -4.29 -0.79 6.89
C THR A 57 -5.25 -1.95 6.82
N TYR A 58 -5.78 -2.39 7.96
CA TYR A 58 -6.85 -3.36 8.01
C TYR A 58 -7.87 -3.08 9.12
N GLY A 59 -9.11 -3.57 8.93
CA GLY A 59 -10.15 -3.70 9.94
C GLY A 59 -10.26 -5.13 10.51
N PRO A 60 -11.01 -5.36 11.60
CA PRO A 60 -10.88 -6.56 12.43
C PRO A 60 -11.21 -7.87 11.69
N HIS A 61 -12.40 -7.94 11.09
CA HIS A 61 -12.86 -9.08 10.30
C HIS A 61 -13.59 -8.59 9.06
N LYS A 62 -12.84 -8.34 7.98
CA LYS A 62 -13.35 -7.75 6.72
C LYS A 62 -13.04 -8.65 5.52
N PRO A 63 -13.69 -9.82 5.39
CA PRO A 63 -13.42 -10.78 4.31
C PRO A 63 -13.86 -10.28 2.93
N TRP A 64 -14.73 -9.27 2.85
CA TRP A 64 -15.32 -8.77 1.60
C TRP A 64 -14.83 -7.37 1.21
N GLY A 65 -13.72 -6.93 1.78
CA GLY A 65 -13.20 -5.57 1.61
C GLY A 65 -13.72 -4.58 2.66
N SER A 66 -13.19 -3.36 2.63
CA SER A 66 -13.50 -2.27 3.56
C SER A 66 -13.02 -0.92 3.01
N ASP A 67 -13.06 0.12 3.84
CA ASP A 67 -12.49 1.43 3.54
C ASP A 67 -10.98 1.52 3.80
N ASP A 68 -10.36 0.45 4.28
CA ASP A 68 -8.91 0.33 4.46
C ASP A 68 -8.14 0.57 3.16
N LYS A 69 -6.90 1.05 3.28
CA LYS A 69 -6.13 1.52 2.13
C LYS A 69 -4.80 0.78 1.99
N LEU A 70 -4.41 0.61 0.74
CA LEU A 70 -3.02 0.46 0.37
C LEU A 70 -2.38 1.84 0.34
N TYR A 71 -1.23 1.96 1.00
CA TYR A 71 -0.44 3.17 1.06
C TYR A 71 0.91 2.96 0.39
N GLU A 72 1.38 4.06 -0.19
CA GLU A 72 2.71 4.23 -0.74
C GLU A 72 3.37 5.41 -0.01
N LEU A 73 4.56 5.19 0.53
CA LEU A 73 5.35 6.19 1.23
C LEU A 73 6.68 6.39 0.48
N SER A 74 6.93 7.63 0.05
CA SER A 74 8.19 8.00 -0.61
C SER A 74 9.35 8.16 0.40
N PRO A 75 10.61 8.16 -0.08
CA PRO A 75 11.77 8.53 0.74
C PRO A 75 11.71 9.97 1.30
N SER A 76 10.93 10.87 0.66
CA SER A 76 10.66 12.23 1.13
C SER A 76 9.55 12.31 2.19
N LEU A 77 9.06 11.16 2.67
CA LEU A 77 7.93 11.02 3.60
C LEU A 77 6.61 11.58 3.04
N GLU A 78 6.42 11.49 1.73
CA GLU A 78 5.12 11.75 1.11
C GLU A 78 4.28 10.48 1.15
N LEU A 79 3.22 10.51 1.95
CA LEU A 79 2.26 9.43 2.05
C LEU A 79 1.14 9.59 1.02
N ARG A 80 0.82 8.52 0.30
CA ARG A 80 -0.25 8.50 -0.69
C ARG A 80 -1.12 7.26 -0.49
N ALA A 81 -2.42 7.45 -0.29
CA ALA A 81 -3.39 6.38 -0.39
C ALA A 81 -3.60 6.03 -1.87
N ARG A 82 -3.55 4.75 -2.20
CA ARG A 82 -3.69 4.25 -3.57
C ARG A 82 -5.17 4.17 -3.96
N PRO A 83 -5.59 4.74 -5.11
CA PRO A 83 -6.99 4.68 -5.55
C PRO A 83 -7.47 3.27 -5.83
N GLU A 84 -6.56 2.32 -6.07
CA GLU A 84 -6.84 0.91 -6.28
C GLU A 84 -7.28 0.17 -5.00
N SER A 85 -7.29 0.84 -3.84
CA SER A 85 -7.62 0.24 -2.55
C SER A 85 -9.03 -0.37 -2.52
N VAL A 86 -9.10 -1.64 -2.11
CA VAL A 86 -10.33 -2.42 -1.91
C VAL A 86 -10.54 -2.82 -0.43
N GLY A 87 -9.58 -2.49 0.44
CA GLY A 87 -9.60 -2.79 1.87
C GLY A 87 -9.56 -4.27 2.21
N GLY A 88 -10.06 -4.61 3.40
CA GLY A 88 -10.15 -5.96 3.94
C GLY A 88 -9.31 -6.17 5.21
N THR A 89 -9.00 -7.43 5.50
CA THR A 89 -8.04 -7.82 6.56
C THR A 89 -6.82 -8.56 6.04
N PRO A 90 -6.02 -7.98 5.11
CA PRO A 90 -4.80 -8.61 4.64
C PRO A 90 -3.63 -8.41 5.62
N ALA A 91 -2.82 -9.45 5.80
CA ALA A 91 -1.55 -9.43 6.54
C ALA A 91 -0.42 -10.20 5.82
N ASP A 92 -0.73 -10.83 4.69
CA ASP A 92 0.23 -11.50 3.83
C ASP A 92 1.08 -10.52 3.03
N ARG A 93 2.24 -11.00 2.59
CA ARG A 93 3.11 -10.29 1.66
C ARG A 93 4.10 -11.24 1.01
N MET A 94 4.41 -10.99 -0.26
CA MET A 94 5.44 -11.72 -0.98
C MET A 94 6.02 -10.85 -2.09
N ILE A 95 7.35 -10.80 -2.19
CA ILE A 95 7.99 -10.38 -3.44
C ILE A 95 8.03 -11.62 -4.34
N HIS A 96 7.28 -11.56 -5.44
CA HIS A 96 7.20 -12.60 -6.45
C HIS A 96 8.20 -12.29 -7.58
N ASP A 97 9.44 -12.71 -7.38
CA ASP A 97 10.59 -12.45 -8.25
C ASP A 97 10.31 -12.86 -9.71
N GLU A 98 9.59 -13.97 -9.89
CA GLU A 98 9.26 -14.57 -11.18
C GLU A 98 8.41 -13.66 -12.08
N THR A 99 7.68 -12.72 -11.48
CA THR A 99 6.91 -11.71 -12.20
C THR A 99 7.32 -10.28 -11.91
N ASP A 100 8.37 -10.07 -11.10
CA ASP A 100 8.82 -8.75 -10.69
C ASP A 100 7.69 -7.92 -10.06
N GLN A 101 6.96 -8.53 -9.12
CA GLN A 101 5.84 -7.90 -8.45
C GLN A 101 5.90 -8.10 -6.93
N LEU A 102 5.56 -7.07 -6.18
CA LEU A 102 5.17 -7.18 -4.79
C LEU A 102 3.68 -7.54 -4.72
N VAL A 103 3.37 -8.57 -3.94
CA VAL A 103 2.03 -8.98 -3.56
C VAL A 103 1.80 -8.61 -2.09
N ILE A 104 0.73 -7.87 -1.80
CA ILE A 104 0.23 -7.63 -0.44
C ILE A 104 -1.28 -7.82 -0.48
N GLY A 105 -1.78 -8.90 0.13
CA GLY A 105 -3.20 -9.24 0.06
C GLY A 105 -3.73 -9.25 -1.37
N PRO A 106 -4.75 -8.44 -1.70
CA PRO A 106 -5.32 -8.41 -3.04
C PRO A 106 -4.47 -7.61 -4.03
N TYR A 107 -3.41 -6.94 -3.61
CA TYR A 107 -2.67 -5.96 -4.42
C TYR A 107 -1.43 -6.56 -5.05
N PHE A 108 -1.26 -6.29 -6.35
CA PHE A 108 -0.11 -6.66 -7.17
C PHE A 108 0.55 -5.39 -7.70
N ILE A 109 1.81 -5.19 -7.33
CA ILE A 109 2.54 -3.94 -7.52
C ILE A 109 3.81 -4.23 -8.31
N ASP A 110 3.89 -3.73 -9.54
CA ASP A 110 5.05 -3.98 -10.39
C ASP A 110 6.29 -3.13 -9.99
N ARG A 111 7.42 -3.36 -10.67
CA ARG A 111 8.68 -2.61 -10.45
C ARG A 111 8.58 -1.11 -10.70
N THR A 112 7.56 -0.65 -11.42
CA THR A 112 7.32 0.78 -11.66
C THR A 112 6.39 1.40 -10.61
N GLY A 113 5.81 0.59 -9.72
CA GLY A 113 4.84 1.02 -8.72
C GLY A 113 3.41 1.10 -9.25
N ARG A 114 3.12 0.47 -10.40
CA ARG A 114 1.74 0.34 -10.88
C ARG A 114 1.03 -0.73 -10.05
N VAL A 115 -0.14 -0.38 -9.52
CA VAL A 115 -0.93 -1.26 -8.67
C VAL A 115 -2.08 -1.84 -9.49
N ARG A 116 -2.40 -3.11 -9.23
CA ARG A 116 -3.65 -3.75 -9.62
C ARG A 116 -4.19 -4.49 -8.40
N ALA A 117 -5.51 -4.60 -8.30
CA ALA A 117 -6.16 -5.27 -7.17
C ALA A 117 -7.06 -6.39 -7.68
N VAL A 118 -7.01 -7.54 -7.00
CA VAL A 118 -8.02 -8.58 -7.11
C VAL A 118 -9.28 -8.08 -6.38
N PRO A 119 -10.46 -8.02 -7.02
CA PRO A 119 -11.70 -7.69 -6.32
C PRO A 119 -11.96 -8.67 -5.15
N PRO A 120 -12.29 -8.19 -3.94
CA PRO A 120 -12.52 -9.07 -2.78
C PRO A 120 -13.57 -10.16 -3.02
N ALA A 121 -14.57 -9.90 -3.89
CA ALA A 121 -15.58 -10.89 -4.25
C ALA A 121 -15.03 -12.12 -4.99
N LEU A 122 -13.85 -12.04 -5.61
CA LEU A 122 -13.21 -13.18 -6.30
C LEU A 122 -12.26 -13.96 -5.39
N MET A 123 -11.85 -13.36 -4.27
CA MET A 123 -10.91 -13.94 -3.32
C MET A 123 -11.25 -13.44 -1.91
N PRO A 124 -12.43 -13.82 -1.38
CA PRO A 124 -12.86 -13.37 -0.06
C PRO A 124 -12.04 -14.00 1.06
N GLY A 125 -12.02 -13.34 2.20
CA GLY A 125 -11.36 -13.85 3.41
C GLY A 125 -10.32 -12.88 3.96
N ARG A 126 -9.74 -13.25 5.10
CA ARG A 126 -8.62 -12.52 5.69
C ARG A 126 -7.31 -13.09 5.13
N LEU A 127 -6.77 -12.45 4.11
CA LEU A 127 -5.59 -12.93 3.37
C LEU A 127 -4.36 -12.84 4.28
N THR A 128 -3.80 -13.98 4.70
CA THR A 128 -2.79 -14.02 5.76
C THR A 128 -1.50 -14.75 5.38
N ALA A 129 -1.50 -15.51 4.28
CA ALA A 129 -0.27 -16.04 3.72
C ALA A 129 -0.25 -16.02 2.19
N ALA A 130 0.96 -15.88 1.64
CA ALA A 130 1.23 -16.04 0.22
C ALA A 130 2.42 -17.00 0.04
N ALA A 131 2.36 -17.85 -0.98
CA ALA A 131 3.40 -18.83 -1.28
C ALA A 131 3.58 -19.02 -2.79
N ARG A 132 4.80 -19.39 -3.24
CA ARG A 132 5.04 -19.76 -4.64
C ARG A 132 4.15 -20.93 -5.05
N HIS A 133 3.66 -20.90 -6.28
CA HIS A 133 2.92 -22.03 -6.83
C HIS A 133 3.84 -23.24 -7.07
N LEU A 134 3.39 -24.44 -6.72
CA LEU A 134 4.24 -25.64 -6.79
C LEU A 134 4.54 -26.10 -8.22
N PHE A 135 3.60 -25.91 -9.15
CA PHE A 135 3.67 -26.44 -10.51
C PHE A 135 3.85 -25.38 -11.61
N ASP A 136 3.69 -24.11 -11.26
CA ASP A 136 3.74 -22.97 -12.20
C ASP A 136 4.18 -21.68 -11.46
N PRO A 137 5.35 -21.71 -10.79
CA PRO A 137 5.84 -20.57 -10.02
C PRO A 137 6.18 -19.36 -10.90
N THR A 138 6.35 -19.56 -12.22
CA THR A 138 6.76 -18.49 -13.14
C THR A 138 5.68 -17.41 -13.34
N ARG A 139 4.43 -17.75 -13.00
CA ARG A 139 3.25 -16.93 -13.27
C ARG A 139 2.25 -16.94 -12.12
N LYS A 140 2.23 -17.96 -11.27
CA LYS A 140 1.20 -18.13 -10.24
C LYS A 140 1.77 -18.21 -8.84
N LEU A 141 0.92 -17.90 -7.88
CA LEU A 141 1.15 -18.05 -6.45
C LEU A 141 -0.11 -18.57 -5.76
N TYR A 142 0.04 -19.06 -4.56
CA TYR A 142 -1.06 -19.33 -3.65
C TYR A 142 -1.26 -18.17 -2.69
N ILE A 143 -2.52 -17.88 -2.37
CA ILE A 143 -2.92 -17.00 -1.28
C ILE A 143 -3.85 -17.79 -0.37
N ALA A 144 -3.54 -17.82 0.92
CA ALA A 144 -4.33 -18.51 1.93
C ALA A 144 -4.95 -17.50 2.90
N THR A 145 -6.12 -17.85 3.41
CA THR A 145 -6.87 -17.03 4.36
C THR A 145 -6.80 -17.59 5.77
N MET A 146 -7.20 -16.79 6.76
CA MET A 146 -7.30 -17.24 8.15
C MET A 146 -8.42 -18.28 8.33
N GLU A 147 -9.44 -18.26 7.47
CA GLU A 147 -10.60 -19.15 7.47
C GLU A 147 -10.45 -20.30 6.47
N GLU A 148 -9.22 -20.81 6.31
CA GLU A 148 -8.90 -22.03 5.55
C GLU A 148 -9.14 -21.94 4.02
N GLY A 149 -9.50 -20.75 3.52
CA GLY A 149 -9.58 -20.47 2.09
C GLY A 149 -8.21 -20.59 1.44
N LEU A 150 -8.17 -21.17 0.24
CA LEU A 150 -6.95 -21.30 -0.55
C LEU A 150 -7.22 -20.98 -2.02
N TYR A 151 -6.49 -20.01 -2.52
CA TYR A 151 -6.63 -19.49 -3.87
C TYR A 151 -5.32 -19.65 -4.64
N GLU A 152 -5.42 -20.04 -5.90
CA GLU A 152 -4.38 -19.86 -6.89
C GLU A 152 -4.63 -18.55 -7.62
N VAL A 153 -3.63 -17.67 -7.67
CA VAL A 153 -3.74 -16.38 -8.35
C VAL A 153 -2.70 -16.29 -9.44
N ASP A 154 -3.15 -15.88 -10.61
CA ASP A 154 -2.27 -15.50 -11.69
C ASP A 154 -1.68 -14.11 -11.47
N ALA A 155 -0.39 -14.02 -11.21
CA ALA A 155 0.25 -12.74 -10.94
C ALA A 155 0.23 -11.80 -12.17
N ARG A 156 0.10 -12.32 -13.39
CA ARG A 156 0.08 -11.50 -14.61
C ARG A 156 -1.33 -11.05 -14.97
N THR A 157 -2.35 -11.91 -14.85
CA THR A 157 -3.72 -11.59 -15.27
C THR A 157 -4.69 -11.29 -14.14
N LEU A 158 -4.33 -11.59 -12.88
CA LEU A 158 -5.21 -11.59 -11.70
C LEU A 158 -6.39 -12.56 -11.82
N ALA A 159 -6.25 -13.60 -12.64
CA ALA A 159 -7.22 -14.68 -12.67
C ALA A 159 -7.10 -15.47 -11.37
N VAL A 160 -8.21 -15.62 -10.66
CA VAL A 160 -8.29 -16.37 -9.41
C VAL A 160 -8.95 -17.71 -9.66
N ARG A 161 -8.37 -18.78 -9.13
CA ARG A 161 -8.98 -20.08 -9.04
C ARG A 161 -9.05 -20.49 -7.57
N GLU A 162 -10.26 -20.68 -7.07
CA GLU A 162 -10.47 -21.24 -5.73
C GLU A 162 -10.07 -22.73 -5.72
N ILE A 163 -9.28 -23.12 -4.73
CA ILE A 163 -8.91 -24.51 -4.45
C ILE A 163 -9.73 -25.02 -3.28
N PHE A 164 -9.79 -24.22 -2.21
CA PHE A 164 -10.66 -24.45 -1.07
C PHE A 164 -11.44 -23.17 -0.76
N PRO A 165 -12.77 -23.26 -0.57
CA PRO A 165 -13.58 -22.11 -0.21
C PRO A 165 -13.21 -21.57 1.17
N ASP A 166 -13.22 -20.25 1.29
CA ASP A 166 -13.05 -19.59 2.58
C ASP A 166 -14.29 -19.80 3.46
N GLY A 167 -14.10 -20.04 4.76
CA GLY A 167 -15.20 -20.30 5.70
C GLY A 167 -16.28 -19.21 5.76
N ASN A 168 -15.99 -17.97 5.35
CA ASN A 168 -16.98 -16.89 5.25
C ASN A 168 -17.92 -17.02 4.03
N THR A 169 -17.68 -17.98 3.13
CA THR A 169 -18.47 -18.23 1.92
C THR A 169 -19.39 -19.44 2.03
N ILE A 170 -19.17 -20.29 3.04
CA ILE A 170 -19.85 -21.55 3.26
C ILE A 170 -20.88 -21.34 4.37
N GLY A 171 -22.06 -20.88 3.99
CA GLY A 171 -23.23 -20.72 4.88
C GLY A 171 -24.23 -21.85 4.71
#